data_AF-A0A0G3C7C0-F1
#
_entry.id   AF-A0A0G3C7C0-F1
#
_cell.length_a   1.000
_cell.length_b   1.000
_cell.length_c   1.000
_cell.angle_alpha   90.00
_cell.angle_beta   90.00
_cell.angle_gamma   90.00
#
_symmetry.space_group_name_H-M   'P 1'
#
loop_
_entity.id
_entity.type
_entity.pdbx_description
1 polymer ?
#
loop_
_entity_poly.entity_id
_entity_poly.type
_entity_poly.pdbx_seq_one_letter_code
_entity_poly.pdbx_strand_id
1 'polypeptide(L)'
;MKQESIRQTRVSLFLISLTFLAMWIEFVICKYITPNMPYRELINLLTLYLFSLVLPAIGLLIFIKNMRRISPRWYWGVPFLVGIILNTFVRDLTFMVPFSPNAVNLFYGQPFLSNFVTFDSTTISIITIFFSVAVALFCLSVPEEKRKKLMLPFALSLIAAFSNMIHFIVGLMGESTVAYYSFFVSSIAVFIVGLFFMVIADTF
;
A
#
# COMPACT_ATOMS: atom_id res chain seq x y z
N MET A 1 11.60 -4.05 28.93
CA MET A 1 11.95 -2.86 28.11
C MET A 1 12.62 -3.16 26.75
N LYS A 2 13.89 -3.61 26.65
CA LYS A 2 14.51 -3.87 25.32
C LYS A 2 13.76 -4.93 24.49
N GLN A 3 13.38 -6.05 25.11
CA GLN A 3 12.71 -7.16 24.42
C GLN A 3 11.27 -6.82 23.95
N GLU A 4 10.52 -6.04 24.73
CA GLU A 4 9.19 -5.55 24.33
C GLU A 4 9.27 -4.57 23.16
N SER A 5 10.26 -3.66 23.16
CA SER A 5 10.46 -2.72 22.05
C SER A 5 10.79 -3.44 20.74
N ILE A 6 11.55 -4.54 20.80
CA ILE A 6 11.84 -5.39 19.64
C ILE A 6 10.56 -6.06 19.16
N ARG A 7 9.81 -6.74 20.05
CA ARG A 7 8.55 -7.41 19.70
C ARG A 7 7.52 -6.47 19.09
N GLN A 8 7.38 -5.25 19.63
CA GLN A 8 6.49 -4.23 19.07
C GLN A 8 6.95 -3.75 17.69
N THR A 9 8.26 -3.65 17.45
CA THR A 9 8.79 -3.28 16.13
C THR A 9 8.50 -4.36 15.10
N ARG A 10 8.63 -5.65 15.46
CA ARG A 10 8.25 -6.77 14.58
C ARG A 10 6.78 -6.70 14.19
N VAL A 11 5.90 -6.63 15.19
CA VAL A 11 4.45 -6.53 14.98
C VAL A 11 4.11 -5.32 14.11
N SER A 12 4.74 -4.17 14.37
CA SER A 12 4.48 -2.97 13.57
C SER A 12 4.86 -3.12 12.09
N LEU A 13 6.03 -3.70 11.79
CA LEU A 13 6.47 -3.90 10.41
C LEU A 13 5.61 -4.94 9.69
N PHE A 14 5.19 -6.00 10.39
CA PHE A 14 4.22 -6.96 9.86
C PHE A 14 2.89 -6.27 9.53
N LEU A 15 2.33 -5.50 10.46
CA LEU A 15 1.07 -4.79 10.23
C LEU A 15 1.18 -3.77 9.08
N ILE A 16 2.30 -3.05 8.99
CA ILE A 16 2.59 -2.14 7.87
C ILE A 16 2.65 -2.90 6.55
N SER A 17 3.23 -4.10 6.50
CA SER A 17 3.33 -4.89 5.27
C SER A 17 1.97 -5.17 4.61
N LEU A 18 0.89 -5.22 5.41
CA LEU A 18 -0.46 -5.51 4.93
C LEU A 18 -0.96 -4.46 3.95
N THR A 19 -0.53 -3.19 4.02
CA THR A 19 -0.98 -2.17 3.05
C THR A 19 -0.52 -2.47 1.63
N PHE A 20 0.61 -3.17 1.47
CA PHE A 20 1.17 -3.55 0.17
C PHE A 20 0.57 -4.85 -0.36
N LEU A 21 0.11 -5.71 0.56
CA LEU A 21 -0.42 -7.04 0.26
C LEU A 21 -1.94 -7.07 0.20
N ALA A 22 -2.62 -6.00 0.64
CA ALA A 22 -4.07 -5.96 0.80
C ALA A 22 -4.81 -6.41 -0.47
N MET A 23 -4.42 -5.93 -1.66
CA MET A 23 -5.09 -6.34 -2.91
C MET A 23 -4.91 -7.82 -3.24
N TRP A 24 -3.78 -8.41 -2.87
CA TRP A 24 -3.48 -9.83 -3.11
C TRP A 24 -4.20 -10.74 -2.11
N ILE A 25 -4.19 -10.34 -0.84
CA ILE A 25 -4.97 -11.01 0.23
C ILE A 25 -6.44 -10.99 -0.18
N GLU A 26 -6.91 -9.83 -0.65
CA GLU A 26 -8.30 -9.65 -1.02
C GLU A 26 -8.69 -10.46 -2.26
N PHE A 27 -7.81 -10.53 -3.26
CA PHE A 27 -8.01 -11.43 -4.40
C PHE A 27 -8.23 -12.89 -3.95
N VAL A 28 -7.47 -13.36 -2.96
CA VAL A 28 -7.62 -14.72 -2.40
C VAL A 28 -8.96 -14.87 -1.67
N ILE A 29 -9.32 -13.91 -0.81
CA ILE A 29 -10.58 -13.92 -0.05
C ILE A 29 -11.77 -13.95 -1.00
N CYS A 30 -11.80 -13.03 -1.97
CA CYS A 30 -12.84 -12.93 -2.97
C CYS A 30 -13.03 -14.21 -3.77
N LYS A 31 -11.93 -14.78 -4.26
CA LYS A 31 -11.95 -15.91 -5.19
C LYS A 31 -12.26 -17.25 -4.52
N TYR A 32 -11.75 -17.46 -3.30
CA TYR A 32 -11.77 -18.78 -2.67
C TYR A 32 -12.64 -18.87 -1.41
N ILE A 33 -12.88 -17.76 -0.71
CA ILE A 33 -13.58 -17.78 0.59
C ILE A 33 -15.02 -17.27 0.44
N THR A 34 -15.21 -16.13 -0.20
CA THR A 34 -16.52 -15.45 -0.23
C THR A 34 -17.40 -15.68 -1.47
N PRO A 35 -17.09 -16.52 -2.49
CA PRO A 35 -17.86 -16.51 -3.74
C PRO A 35 -19.35 -16.85 -3.53
N ASN A 36 -19.64 -17.70 -2.53
CA ASN A 36 -20.98 -18.17 -2.20
C ASN A 36 -21.49 -17.68 -0.83
N MET A 37 -20.82 -16.69 -0.21
CA MET A 37 -21.23 -16.19 1.11
C MET A 37 -22.37 -15.17 0.98
N PRO A 38 -23.34 -15.18 1.93
CA PRO A 38 -24.28 -14.07 2.05
C PRO A 38 -23.51 -12.80 2.42
N TYR A 39 -23.93 -11.65 1.88
CA TYR A 39 -23.29 -10.34 2.13
C TYR A 39 -21.80 -10.25 1.72
N ARG A 40 -21.36 -11.06 0.75
CA ARG A 40 -19.95 -11.10 0.27
C ARG A 40 -19.33 -9.71 0.05
N GLU A 41 -20.08 -8.76 -0.52
CA GLU A 41 -19.58 -7.43 -0.84
C GLU A 41 -19.19 -6.64 0.41
N LEU A 42 -19.99 -6.74 1.48
CA LEU A 42 -19.72 -6.09 2.75
C LEU A 42 -18.53 -6.74 3.46
N ILE A 43 -18.45 -8.07 3.45
CA ILE A 43 -17.35 -8.83 4.05
C ILE A 43 -16.04 -8.42 3.36
N ASN A 44 -16.05 -8.44 2.05
CA ASN A 44 -14.88 -8.13 1.25
C ASN A 44 -14.47 -6.66 1.40
N LEU A 45 -15.43 -5.74 1.50
CA LEU A 45 -15.14 -4.33 1.77
C LEU A 45 -14.48 -4.15 3.14
N LEU A 46 -15.00 -4.84 4.16
CA LEU A 46 -14.47 -4.80 5.51
C LEU A 46 -13.05 -5.38 5.57
N THR A 47 -12.80 -6.53 4.95
CA THR A 47 -11.46 -7.13 4.88
C THR A 47 -10.49 -6.20 4.17
N LEU A 48 -10.94 -5.59 3.07
CA LEU A 48 -10.13 -4.68 2.29
C LEU A 48 -9.74 -3.41 3.08
N TYR A 49 -10.65 -2.79 3.84
CA TYR A 49 -10.31 -1.68 4.76
C TYR A 49 -9.45 -2.12 5.95
N LEU A 50 -9.70 -3.32 6.48
CA LEU A 50 -8.94 -3.84 7.61
C LEU A 50 -7.46 -4.01 7.22
N PHE A 51 -7.19 -4.65 6.08
CA PHE A 51 -5.83 -4.96 5.63
C PHE A 51 -5.11 -3.79 4.98
N SER A 52 -5.81 -2.83 4.35
CA SER A 52 -5.16 -1.71 3.69
C SER A 52 -4.97 -0.47 4.56
N LEU A 53 -5.86 -0.25 5.53
CA LEU A 53 -5.96 1.02 6.25
C LEU A 53 -5.80 0.81 7.74
N VAL A 54 -6.72 0.08 8.37
CA VAL A 54 -6.80 0.01 9.83
C VAL A 54 -5.55 -0.66 10.43
N LEU A 55 -5.23 -1.88 10.00
CA LEU A 55 -4.07 -2.60 10.52
C LEU A 55 -2.74 -1.90 10.18
N PRO A 56 -2.49 -1.46 8.93
CA PRO A 56 -1.28 -0.70 8.61
C PRO A 56 -1.14 0.61 9.37
N ALA A 57 -2.22 1.37 9.55
CA ALA A 57 -2.19 2.62 10.31
C ALA A 57 -1.85 2.37 11.78
N ILE A 58 -2.44 1.36 12.41
CA ILE A 58 -2.10 0.95 13.79
C ILE A 58 -0.62 0.54 13.86
N GLY A 59 -0.16 -0.30 12.93
CA GLY A 59 1.23 -0.69 12.83
C GLY A 59 2.17 0.51 12.75
N LEU A 60 1.86 1.46 11.88
CA LEU A 60 2.65 2.66 11.66
C LEU A 60 2.67 3.59 12.88
N LEU A 61 1.54 3.75 13.58
CA LEU A 61 1.48 4.54 14.81
C LEU A 61 2.33 3.93 15.94
N ILE A 62 2.27 2.60 16.10
CA ILE A 62 3.13 1.87 17.05
C ILE A 62 4.60 2.07 16.68
N PHE A 63 4.92 1.95 15.40
CA PHE A 63 6.28 2.13 14.90
C PHE A 63 6.81 3.54 15.18
N ILE A 64 6.05 4.58 14.83
CA ILE A 64 6.41 5.98 15.04
C ILE A 64 6.65 6.26 16.53
N LYS A 65 5.75 5.78 17.39
CA LYS A 65 5.87 5.92 18.86
C LYS A 65 7.19 5.34 19.36
N ASN A 66 7.60 4.19 18.83
CA ASN A 66 8.85 3.53 19.22
C ASN A 66 10.09 4.21 18.61
N MET A 67 10.04 4.59 17.33
CA MET A 67 11.17 5.22 16.64
C MET A 67 11.48 6.63 17.14
N ARG A 68 10.49 7.37 17.65
CA ARG A 68 10.68 8.73 18.20
C ARG A 68 11.76 8.82 19.26
N ARG A 69 12.03 7.72 19.98
CA ARG A 69 13.05 7.67 21.04
C ARG A 69 14.46 7.38 20.53
N ILE A 70 14.60 6.81 19.34
CA ILE A 70 15.86 6.21 18.86
C ILE A 70 16.32 6.73 17.49
N SER A 71 15.45 7.44 16.75
CA SER A 71 15.78 8.00 15.45
C SER A 71 15.31 9.45 15.36
N PRO A 72 16.15 10.41 14.95
CA PRO A 72 15.73 11.79 14.72
C PRO A 72 14.81 11.93 13.49
N ARG A 73 14.73 10.88 12.65
CA ARG A 73 13.98 10.85 11.39
C ARG A 73 12.63 10.14 11.50
N TRP A 74 12.13 9.92 12.72
CA TRP A 74 10.86 9.26 12.99
C TRP A 74 9.66 9.91 12.27
N TYR A 75 9.74 11.22 12.00
CA TYR A 75 8.67 12.00 11.39
C TYR A 75 8.34 11.58 9.95
N TRP A 76 9.23 10.86 9.26
CA TRP A 76 8.94 10.30 7.93
C TRP A 76 7.84 9.23 7.94
N GLY A 77 7.47 8.70 9.11
CA GLY A 77 6.27 7.89 9.23
C GLY A 77 4.97 8.68 9.02
N VAL A 78 4.95 10.00 9.23
CA VAL A 78 3.74 10.82 9.07
C VAL A 78 3.30 10.95 7.61
N PRO A 79 4.19 11.31 6.65
CA PRO A 79 3.85 11.27 5.22
C PRO A 79 3.37 9.89 4.78
N PHE A 80 3.94 8.82 5.33
CA PHE A 80 3.52 7.47 4.99
C PHE A 80 2.11 7.15 5.49
N LEU A 81 1.73 7.64 6.68
CA LEU A 81 0.37 7.50 7.20
C LEU A 81 -0.64 8.22 6.30
N VAL A 82 -0.32 9.45 5.88
CA VAL A 82 -1.14 10.20 4.91
C VAL A 82 -1.22 9.42 3.59
N GLY A 83 -0.11 8.85 3.14
CA GLY A 83 -0.05 8.01 1.95
C GLY A 83 -0.97 6.80 2.02
N ILE A 84 -1.01 6.09 3.15
CA ILE A 84 -1.91 4.94 3.36
C ILE A 84 -3.38 5.37 3.19
N ILE A 85 -3.76 6.50 3.78
CA ILE A 85 -5.14 7.04 3.68
C ILE A 85 -5.45 7.40 2.22
N LEU A 86 -4.59 8.19 1.56
CA LEU A 86 -4.80 8.60 0.18
C LEU A 86 -4.83 7.42 -0.80
N ASN A 87 -3.94 6.45 -0.62
CA ASN A 87 -3.87 5.25 -1.46
C ASN A 87 -5.09 4.35 -1.26
N THR A 88 -5.69 4.35 -0.06
CA THR A 88 -6.98 3.68 0.20
C THR A 88 -8.10 4.29 -0.64
N PHE A 89 -8.18 5.63 -0.74
CA PHE A 89 -9.16 6.30 -1.60
C PHE A 89 -8.95 6.00 -3.09
N VAL A 90 -7.69 6.02 -3.56
CA VAL A 90 -7.36 5.65 -4.96
C VAL A 90 -7.79 4.23 -5.28
N ARG A 91 -7.55 3.30 -4.36
CA ARG A 91 -8.00 1.93 -4.50
C ARG A 91 -9.53 1.87 -4.57
N ASP A 92 -10.23 2.52 -3.66
CA ASP A 92 -11.70 2.47 -3.64
C ASP A 92 -12.29 2.92 -4.98
N LEU A 93 -11.74 3.96 -5.61
CA LEU A 93 -12.16 4.41 -6.94
C LEU A 93 -11.82 3.42 -8.06
N THR A 94 -10.65 2.78 -8.00
CA THR A 94 -10.20 1.85 -9.06
C THR A 94 -10.90 0.49 -8.99
N PHE A 95 -11.42 0.09 -7.82
CA PHE A 95 -12.04 -1.22 -7.60
C PHE A 95 -13.56 -1.20 -7.41
N MET A 96 -14.19 -0.04 -7.14
CA MET A 96 -15.64 0.13 -7.01
C MET A 96 -16.32 0.71 -8.26
N VAL A 97 -15.77 0.43 -9.46
CA VAL A 97 -16.39 0.84 -10.72
C VAL A 97 -17.60 -0.09 -11.02
N PRO A 98 -18.78 0.45 -11.36
CA PRO A 98 -19.96 -0.36 -11.64
C PRO A 98 -19.74 -1.29 -12.85
N PHE A 99 -20.13 -2.56 -12.66
CA PHE A 99 -20.26 -3.67 -13.61
C PHE A 99 -19.92 -3.37 -15.09
N SER A 100 -18.77 -3.88 -15.54
CA SER A 100 -18.48 -4.08 -16.97
C SER A 100 -18.76 -5.55 -17.36
N PRO A 101 -19.51 -5.82 -18.44
CA PRO A 101 -19.86 -7.18 -18.88
C PRO A 101 -18.67 -8.01 -19.37
N ASN A 102 -17.49 -7.41 -19.57
CA ASN A 102 -16.25 -8.10 -19.96
C ASN A 102 -15.25 -8.24 -18.79
N ALA A 103 -15.62 -7.79 -17.59
CA ALA A 103 -14.76 -7.86 -16.42
C ALA A 103 -14.86 -9.24 -15.78
N VAL A 104 -13.76 -9.99 -15.79
CA VAL A 104 -13.65 -11.32 -15.19
C VAL A 104 -13.94 -11.25 -13.68
N ASN A 105 -15.20 -11.49 -13.28
CA ASN A 105 -15.68 -11.98 -11.96
C ASN A 105 -14.98 -11.50 -10.67
N LEU A 106 -14.45 -10.28 -10.61
CA LEU A 106 -13.72 -9.76 -9.44
C LEU A 106 -14.28 -8.45 -8.86
N PHE A 107 -15.38 -7.91 -9.42
CA PHE A 107 -15.79 -6.55 -9.08
C PHE A 107 -16.84 -6.47 -7.97
N TYR A 108 -16.47 -5.65 -6.99
CA TYR A 108 -17.24 -5.18 -5.86
C TYR A 108 -18.22 -4.13 -6.33
N GLY A 109 -19.45 -4.54 -6.61
CA GLY A 109 -20.54 -3.61 -6.87
C GLY A 109 -21.01 -2.94 -5.59
N GLN A 110 -20.24 -2.01 -5.01
CA GLN A 110 -20.71 -1.17 -3.91
C GLN A 110 -20.70 0.31 -4.35
N PRO A 111 -21.86 0.92 -4.65
CA PRO A 111 -21.95 2.32 -5.09
C PRO A 111 -21.64 3.35 -4.00
N PHE A 112 -21.29 2.92 -2.78
CA PHE A 112 -21.16 3.81 -1.60
C PHE A 112 -20.17 4.97 -1.80
N LEU A 113 -19.08 4.76 -2.55
CA LEU A 113 -18.08 5.79 -2.85
C LEU A 113 -18.19 6.40 -4.24
N SER A 114 -19.08 5.90 -5.12
CA SER A 114 -19.30 6.51 -6.45
C SER A 114 -19.82 7.96 -6.38
N ASN A 115 -20.35 8.37 -5.21
CA ASN A 115 -20.78 9.73 -4.90
C ASN A 115 -19.69 10.59 -4.22
N PHE A 116 -18.55 10.02 -3.84
CA PHE A 116 -17.43 10.72 -3.23
C PHE A 116 -16.36 10.99 -4.30
N VAL A 117 -16.12 12.27 -4.58
CA VAL A 117 -15.03 12.86 -5.38
C VAL A 117 -14.40 11.91 -6.41
N THR A 118 -14.81 12.03 -7.67
CA THR A 118 -14.11 11.38 -8.79
C THR A 118 -12.71 11.99 -8.94
N PHE A 119 -11.67 11.23 -8.59
CA PHE A 119 -10.30 11.61 -8.93
C PHE A 119 -10.04 11.29 -10.40
N ASP A 120 -9.43 12.24 -11.12
CA ASP A 120 -8.93 12.00 -12.46
C ASP A 120 -7.67 11.11 -12.43
N SER A 121 -7.29 10.57 -13.59
CA SER A 121 -6.10 9.70 -13.73
C SER A 121 -4.80 10.40 -13.28
N THR A 122 -4.74 11.72 -13.45
CA THR A 122 -3.66 12.58 -12.95
C THR A 122 -3.55 12.50 -11.43
N THR A 123 -4.65 12.73 -10.72
CA THR A 123 -4.67 12.71 -9.25
C THR A 123 -4.32 11.33 -8.71
N ILE A 124 -4.84 10.26 -9.34
CA ILE A 124 -4.48 8.88 -9.00
C ILE A 124 -2.97 8.67 -9.10
N SER A 125 -2.36 9.11 -10.20
CA SER A 125 -0.92 8.97 -10.44
C SER A 125 -0.08 9.78 -9.44
N ILE A 126 -0.51 11.00 -9.10
CA ILE A 126 0.18 11.84 -8.10
C ILE A 126 0.15 11.16 -6.73
N ILE A 127 -0.99 10.59 -6.33
CA ILE A 127 -1.13 9.89 -5.05
C ILE A 127 -0.25 8.63 -5.02
N THR A 128 -0.18 7.85 -6.09
CA THR A 128 0.66 6.63 -6.12
C THR A 128 2.16 6.94 -6.11
N ILE A 129 2.58 8.02 -6.78
CA ILE A 129 3.95 8.55 -6.69
C ILE A 129 4.24 9.00 -5.26
N PHE A 130 3.38 9.83 -4.68
CA PHE A 130 3.51 10.31 -3.30
C PHE A 130 3.62 9.14 -2.32
N PHE A 131 2.75 8.14 -2.43
CA PHE A 131 2.77 6.95 -1.60
C PHE A 131 4.12 6.23 -1.69
N SER A 132 4.61 5.98 -2.90
CA SER A 132 5.91 5.31 -3.13
C SER A 132 7.09 6.10 -2.53
N VAL A 133 7.09 7.43 -2.68
CA VAL A 133 8.09 8.31 -2.07
C VAL A 133 7.99 8.28 -0.53
N ALA A 134 6.78 8.30 0.01
CA ALA A 134 6.56 8.24 1.45
C ALA A 134 7.06 6.93 2.06
N VAL A 135 6.93 5.81 1.36
CA VAL A 135 7.49 4.50 1.76
C VAL A 135 9.02 4.52 1.73
N ALA A 136 9.63 5.13 0.70
CA ALA A 136 11.07 5.30 0.64
C ALA A 136 11.58 6.15 1.82
N LEU A 137 10.93 7.27 2.12
CA LEU A 137 11.26 8.11 3.27
C LEU A 137 11.06 7.37 4.60
N PHE A 138 10.01 6.57 4.71
CA PHE A 138 9.77 5.70 5.86
C PHE A 138 10.93 4.71 6.07
N CYS A 139 11.49 4.12 5.01
CA CYS A 139 12.67 3.24 5.13
C CYS A 139 13.89 3.97 5.73
N LEU A 140 14.00 5.29 5.53
CA LEU A 140 15.04 6.14 6.11
C LEU A 140 14.74 6.60 7.55
N SER A 141 13.53 6.36 8.05
CA SER A 141 13.12 6.72 9.42
C SER A 141 13.81 5.88 10.50
N VAL A 142 14.44 4.78 10.11
CA VAL A 142 15.06 3.80 11.01
C VAL A 142 16.51 4.18 11.33
N PRO A 143 17.01 3.89 12.55
CA PRO A 143 18.40 4.13 12.91
C PRO A 143 19.40 3.50 11.93
N GLU A 144 20.57 4.12 11.80
CA GLU A 144 21.58 3.75 10.79
C GLU A 144 22.01 2.28 10.89
N GLU A 145 22.16 1.78 12.12
CA GLU A 145 22.52 0.39 12.42
C GLU A 145 21.57 -0.62 11.76
N LYS A 146 20.28 -0.28 11.62
CA LYS A 146 19.26 -1.16 11.06
C LYS A 146 18.86 -0.80 9.63
N ARG A 147 19.34 0.34 9.11
CA ARG A 147 18.98 0.86 7.77
C ARG A 147 19.43 -0.08 6.64
N LYS A 148 20.52 -0.85 6.83
CA LYS A 148 20.99 -1.84 5.84
C LYS A 148 19.90 -2.86 5.46
N LYS A 149 19.07 -3.28 6.42
CA LYS A 149 17.95 -4.21 6.17
C LYS A 149 16.84 -3.59 5.32
N LEU A 150 16.72 -2.26 5.33
CA LEU A 150 15.67 -1.51 4.63
C LEU A 150 16.13 -0.94 3.28
N MET A 151 17.39 -1.16 2.88
CA MET A 151 17.92 -0.66 1.61
C MET A 151 17.16 -1.21 0.40
N LEU A 152 16.76 -2.47 0.45
CA LEU A 152 16.03 -3.08 -0.66
C LEU A 152 14.58 -2.57 -0.76
N PRO A 153 13.77 -2.54 0.33
CA PRO A 153 12.48 -1.84 0.33
C PRO A 153 12.59 -0.38 -0.12
N PHE A 154 13.63 0.32 0.30
CA PHE A 154 13.90 1.70 -0.14
C PHE A 154 14.10 1.79 -1.65
N ALA A 155 15.01 0.99 -2.21
CA ALA A 155 15.29 0.99 -3.65
C ALA A 155 14.05 0.61 -4.47
N LEU A 156 13.30 -0.41 -4.05
CA LEU A 156 12.06 -0.82 -4.71
C LEU A 156 10.97 0.25 -4.65
N SER A 157 10.87 0.98 -3.55
CA SER A 157 9.93 2.10 -3.42
C SER A 157 10.29 3.26 -4.36
N LEU A 158 11.60 3.52 -4.57
CA LEU A 158 12.05 4.48 -5.58
C LEU A 158 11.78 4.00 -7.02
N ILE A 159 11.98 2.71 -7.30
CA ILE A 159 11.61 2.12 -8.59
C ILE A 159 10.12 2.27 -8.84
N ALA A 160 9.27 1.99 -7.85
CA ALA A 160 7.83 2.19 -7.94
C ALA A 160 7.46 3.66 -8.19
N ALA A 161 8.08 4.61 -7.48
CA ALA A 161 7.86 6.04 -7.68
C ALA A 161 8.24 6.48 -9.10
N PHE A 162 9.43 6.09 -9.57
CA PHE A 162 9.91 6.42 -10.90
C PHE A 162 9.05 5.79 -12.00
N SER A 163 8.62 4.55 -11.79
CA SER A 163 7.76 3.85 -12.74
C SER A 163 6.36 4.48 -12.82
N ASN A 164 5.77 4.90 -11.70
CA ASN A 164 4.54 5.68 -11.71
C ASN A 164 4.71 7.06 -12.34
N MET A 165 5.89 7.68 -12.21
CA MET A 165 6.21 8.94 -12.89
C MET A 165 6.28 8.76 -14.41
N ILE A 166 6.89 7.68 -14.92
CA ILE A 166 6.86 7.35 -16.35
C ILE A 166 5.42 7.10 -16.80
N HIS A 167 4.67 6.29 -16.06
CA HIS A 167 3.26 6.02 -16.35
C HIS A 167 2.45 7.32 -16.47
N PHE A 168 2.66 8.27 -15.55
CA PHE A 168 2.03 9.57 -15.57
C PHE A 168 2.40 10.39 -16.81
N ILE A 169 3.70 10.59 -17.07
CA ILE A 169 4.17 11.41 -18.20
C ILE A 169 3.70 10.83 -19.53
N VAL A 170 3.88 9.53 -19.71
CA VAL A 170 3.56 8.84 -20.96
C VAL A 170 2.05 8.69 -21.14
N GLY A 171 1.30 8.56 -20.04
CA GLY A 171 -0.16 8.59 -20.03
C GLY A 171 -0.71 9.93 -20.55
N LEU A 172 -0.07 11.05 -20.19
CA LEU A 172 -0.42 12.37 -20.74
C LEU A 172 -0.11 12.50 -22.25
N MET A 173 0.86 11.74 -22.75
CA MET A 173 1.24 11.70 -24.17
C MET A 173 0.38 10.72 -24.99
N GLY A 174 -0.45 9.91 -24.35
CA GLY A 174 -1.34 8.95 -25.00
C GLY A 174 -0.69 7.62 -25.40
N GLU A 175 0.51 7.29 -24.94
CA GLU A 175 1.15 6.00 -25.28
C GLU A 175 0.74 4.88 -24.30
N SER A 176 -0.26 4.10 -24.69
CA SER A 176 -0.88 3.09 -23.82
C SER A 176 0.04 1.91 -23.46
N THR A 177 0.92 1.48 -24.36
CA THR A 177 1.80 0.31 -24.15
C THR A 177 2.85 0.55 -23.06
N VAL A 178 3.58 1.67 -23.14
CA VAL A 178 4.62 2.01 -22.18
C VAL A 178 3.99 2.36 -20.81
N ALA A 179 2.83 3.02 -20.83
CA ALA A 179 2.05 3.26 -19.62
C ALA A 179 1.66 1.93 -18.93
N TYR A 180 1.18 0.93 -19.67
CA TYR A 180 0.83 -0.38 -19.12
C TYR A 180 2.01 -1.10 -18.45
N TYR A 181 3.16 -1.19 -19.13
CA TYR A 181 4.35 -1.84 -18.56
C TYR A 181 4.88 -1.11 -17.33
N SER A 182 4.83 0.22 -17.33
CA SER A 182 5.24 1.03 -16.17
C SER A 182 4.34 0.77 -14.95
N PHE A 183 3.02 0.72 -15.16
CA PHE A 183 2.10 0.34 -14.08
C PHE A 183 2.40 -1.07 -13.53
N PHE A 184 2.71 -2.02 -14.41
CA PHE A 184 3.04 -3.40 -14.02
C PHE A 184 4.32 -3.48 -13.18
N VAL A 185 5.39 -2.76 -13.59
CA VAL A 185 6.65 -2.67 -12.84
C VAL A 185 6.43 -2.08 -11.45
N SER A 186 5.66 -0.99 -11.34
CA SER A 186 5.29 -0.42 -10.04
C SER A 186 4.54 -1.44 -9.16
N SER A 187 3.57 -2.15 -9.72
CA SER A 187 2.76 -3.13 -8.99
C SER A 187 3.60 -4.28 -8.43
N ILE A 188 4.54 -4.81 -9.22
CA ILE A 188 5.49 -5.82 -8.77
C ILE A 188 6.40 -5.28 -7.67
N ALA A 189 6.96 -4.08 -7.85
CA ALA A 189 7.84 -3.48 -6.86
C ALA A 189 7.14 -3.30 -5.51
N VAL A 190 5.91 -2.78 -5.51
CA VAL A 190 5.05 -2.63 -4.33
C VAL A 190 4.77 -3.97 -3.64
N PHE A 191 4.45 -5.01 -4.41
CA PHE A 191 4.25 -6.36 -3.87
C PHE A 191 5.51 -6.89 -3.17
N ILE A 192 6.67 -6.77 -3.83
CA ILE A 192 7.95 -7.22 -3.28
C ILE A 192 8.29 -6.43 -2.01
N VAL A 193 8.02 -5.12 -1.95
CA VAL A 193 8.18 -4.32 -0.72
C VAL A 193 7.38 -4.91 0.44
N GLY A 194 6.12 -5.29 0.20
CA GLY A 194 5.28 -5.96 1.20
C GLY A 194 5.91 -7.24 1.75
N LEU A 195 6.39 -8.11 0.85
CA LEU A 195 7.08 -9.34 1.23
C LEU A 195 8.33 -9.06 2.08
N PHE A 196 9.14 -8.06 1.68
CA PHE A 196 10.34 -7.71 2.44
C PHE A 196 10.02 -7.17 3.83
N PHE A 197 8.97 -6.37 4.01
CA PHE A 197 8.61 -5.91 5.35
C PHE A 197 8.17 -7.05 6.27
N MET A 198 7.52 -8.10 5.74
CA MET A 198 7.26 -9.32 6.52
C MET A 198 8.57 -10.02 6.94
N VAL A 199 9.49 -10.25 5.99
CA VAL A 199 10.77 -10.91 6.28
C VAL A 199 11.62 -10.09 7.27
N ILE A 200 11.63 -8.77 7.11
CA ILE A 200 12.37 -7.88 8.01
C ILE A 200 11.75 -7.88 9.41
N ALA A 201 10.42 -7.96 9.52
CA ALA A 201 9.75 -8.08 10.80
C ALA A 201 10.24 -9.29 11.60
N ASP A 202 10.49 -10.43 10.96
CA ASP A 202 10.96 -11.64 11.64
C ASP A 202 12.43 -11.55 12.09
N THR A 203 13.22 -10.73 11.39
CA THR A 203 14.67 -10.60 11.64
C THR A 203 15.05 -9.43 12.57
N PHE A 204 14.08 -8.66 13.08
CA PHE A 204 14.31 -7.45 13.90
C PHE A 204 14.51 -7.72 15.39
#